data_AF-A0A1H4FUP6-F1
#
_entry.id   AF-A0A1H4FUP6-F1
#
_cell.length_a   1.000
_cell.length_b   1.000
_cell.length_c   1.000
_cell.angle_alpha   90.00
_cell.angle_beta   90.00
_cell.angle_gamma   90.00
#
_symmetry.space_group_name_H-M   'P 1'
#
loop_
_entity.id
_entity.type
_entity.pdbx_description
1 polymer ?
#
loop_
_entity_poly.entity_id
_entity_poly.type
_entity_poly.pdbx_seq_one_letter_code
_entity_poly.pdbx_strand_id
1 'polypeptide(L)'
;MTPEEKARIEAETEKLIAETSSIKKGGWGKPSAWIPMLAAITAIATSIGQFQYSSLKEREDALEAREKVFEAKVEEGRLIEKNNKLEVKSQELIQDIQKSTSEILLLKEEITKANEQLLKIAKEKDTDGTLVASVEKEISKRTEQVTNIVTSAESRNLEVQIQNLVWKMNSDVKEKRLAAVAELIEDHKENQIAISSAISLITMPQLETLSSSGRINVFVYLRNTEQSSWNEDLRKRAQDAIHTIKKMTNERKLNIGPQMEGEIHKLEEILKKNS
;
A
#
# COMPACT_ATOMS: atom_id res chain seq x y z
N MET A 1 21.44 7.78 30.25
CA MET A 1 22.73 7.65 30.97
C MET A 1 23.24 6.20 31.02
N THR A 2 24.53 5.96 30.76
CA THR A 2 25.13 4.62 30.90
C THR A 2 25.44 4.32 32.39
N PRO A 3 25.58 3.05 32.80
CA PRO A 3 25.97 2.70 34.17
C PRO A 3 27.28 3.37 34.64
N GLU A 4 28.18 3.66 33.70
CA GLU A 4 29.51 4.22 33.95
C GLU A 4 29.46 5.68 34.41
N GLU A 5 28.58 6.50 33.84
CA GLU A 5 28.43 7.90 34.25
C GLU A 5 27.85 8.04 35.65
N LYS A 6 27.00 7.07 36.06
CA LYS A 6 26.39 7.04 37.40
C LYS A 6 27.44 6.76 38.46
N ALA A 7 28.27 5.76 38.20
CA ALA A 7 29.39 5.40 39.06
C ALA A 7 30.39 6.56 39.21
N ARG A 8 30.64 7.34 38.15
CA ARG A 8 31.56 8.49 38.22
C ARG A 8 31.05 9.61 39.14
N ILE A 9 29.76 9.95 39.06
CA ILE A 9 29.14 10.99 39.89
C ILE A 9 29.03 10.53 41.35
N GLU A 10 28.68 9.26 41.59
CA GLU A 10 28.67 8.68 42.94
C GLU A 10 30.07 8.73 43.57
N ALA A 11 31.11 8.35 42.81
CA ALA A 11 32.50 8.41 43.28
C ALA A 11 32.99 9.85 43.55
N GLU A 12 32.60 10.82 42.72
CA GLU A 12 32.96 12.23 42.91
C GLU A 12 32.22 12.85 44.11
N THR A 13 30.99 12.43 44.35
CA THR A 13 30.20 12.82 45.52
C THR A 13 30.78 12.23 46.81
N GLU A 14 31.15 10.94 46.80
CA GLU A 14 31.83 10.29 47.93
C GLU A 14 33.17 10.95 48.24
N LYS A 15 33.94 11.31 47.21
CA LYS A 15 35.20 12.04 47.35
C LYS A 15 34.99 13.40 48.01
N LEU A 16 34.00 14.17 47.57
CA LEU A 16 33.69 15.49 48.14
C LEU A 16 33.17 15.39 49.58
N ILE A 17 32.40 14.35 49.92
CA ILE A 17 31.97 14.05 51.30
C ILE A 17 33.18 13.70 52.17
N ALA A 18 34.12 12.90 51.66
CA ALA A 18 35.34 12.55 52.36
C ALA A 18 36.20 13.80 52.62
N GLU A 19 36.39 14.66 51.60
CA GLU A 19 37.12 15.93 51.73
C GLU A 19 36.45 16.88 52.74
N THR A 20 35.13 17.04 52.72
CA THR A 20 34.42 17.88 53.72
C THR A 20 34.44 17.30 55.13
N SER A 21 34.42 15.97 55.29
CA SER A 21 34.53 15.32 56.59
C SER A 21 35.91 15.53 57.24
N SER A 22 36.96 15.66 56.42
CA SER A 22 38.32 15.96 56.89
C SER A 22 38.47 17.40 57.41
N ILE A 23 37.72 18.34 56.83
CA ILE A 23 37.74 19.77 57.20
C ILE A 23 37.03 20.00 58.54
N LYS A 24 35.99 19.22 58.88
CA LYS A 24 35.29 19.29 60.19
C LYS A 24 36.21 19.09 61.41
N LYS A 25 37.39 18.50 61.25
CA LYS A 25 38.36 18.27 62.34
C LYS A 25 39.23 19.50 62.65
N GLY A 26 39.28 20.51 61.78
CA GLY A 26 39.95 21.78 62.02
C GLY A 26 38.95 22.85 62.44
N GLY A 27 38.95 23.24 63.72
CA GLY A 27 37.89 24.04 64.33
C GLY A 27 37.41 25.30 63.59
N TRP A 28 36.15 25.65 63.84
CA TRP A 28 35.33 26.70 63.21
C TRP A 28 35.79 28.16 63.41
N GLY A 29 37.01 28.40 63.90
CA GLY A 29 37.47 29.71 64.35
C GLY A 29 38.08 30.63 63.29
N LYS A 30 38.28 30.18 62.04
CA LYS A 30 38.92 30.99 60.98
C LYS A 30 38.14 30.94 59.64
N PRO A 31 37.97 32.08 58.93
CA PRO A 31 37.35 32.14 57.59
C PRO A 31 37.91 31.15 56.57
N SER A 32 39.20 30.87 56.64
CA SER A 32 39.89 29.93 55.75
C SER A 32 39.44 28.48 55.90
N ALA A 33 38.74 28.11 56.99
CA ALA A 33 38.28 26.74 57.22
C ALA A 33 36.83 26.50 56.73
N TRP A 34 35.94 27.50 56.81
CA TRP A 34 34.52 27.32 56.45
C TRP A 34 34.18 27.73 55.02
N ILE A 35 34.94 28.63 54.39
CA ILE A 35 34.73 29.02 52.98
C ILE A 35 34.87 27.82 52.02
N PRO A 36 35.93 26.97 52.11
CA PRO A 36 36.04 25.78 51.26
C PRO A 36 34.92 24.77 51.51
N MET A 37 34.45 24.66 52.75
CA MET A 37 33.33 23.79 53.12
C MET A 37 32.02 24.25 52.48
N LEU A 38 31.73 25.55 52.46
CA LEU A 38 30.55 26.10 51.77
C LEU A 38 30.64 25.92 50.25
N ALA A 39 31.82 26.11 49.66
CA ALA A 39 32.03 25.87 48.24
C ALA A 39 31.78 24.40 47.86
N ALA A 40 32.28 23.46 48.68
CA ALA A 40 32.05 22.03 48.48
C ALA A 40 30.57 21.65 48.64
N ILE A 41 29.87 22.17 49.66
CA ILE A 41 28.42 21.94 49.84
C ILE A 41 27.63 22.49 48.65
N THR A 42 27.99 23.67 48.14
CA THR A 42 27.33 24.29 46.98
C THR A 42 27.57 23.48 45.70
N ALA A 43 28.78 22.96 45.50
CA ALA A 43 29.12 22.09 44.37
C ALA A 43 28.33 20.77 44.42
N ILE A 44 28.22 20.13 45.59
CA ILE A 44 27.41 18.92 45.80
C ILE A 44 25.94 19.22 45.49
N ALA A 45 25.38 20.30 46.05
CA ALA A 45 23.99 20.68 45.81
C ALA A 45 23.70 20.97 44.32
N THR A 46 24.64 21.63 43.62
CA THR A 46 24.53 21.91 42.19
C THR A 46 24.61 20.63 41.36
N SER A 47 25.52 19.72 41.69
CA SER A 47 25.64 18.41 41.02
C SER A 47 24.39 17.56 41.20
N ILE A 48 23.84 17.48 42.42
CA ILE A 48 22.57 16.78 42.71
C ILE A 48 21.40 17.44 41.97
N GLY A 49 21.33 18.78 41.95
CA GLY A 49 20.29 19.51 41.23
C GLY A 49 20.36 19.30 39.71
N GLN A 50 21.56 19.35 39.13
CA GLN A 50 21.81 19.05 37.72
C GLN A 50 21.46 17.59 37.40
N PHE A 51 21.76 16.65 38.30
CA PHE A 51 21.39 15.24 38.18
C PHE A 51 19.87 15.03 38.21
N GLN A 52 19.17 15.67 39.15
CA GLN A 52 17.71 15.58 39.22
C GLN A 52 17.06 16.19 37.98
N TYR A 53 17.56 17.33 37.50
CA TYR A 53 17.05 17.96 36.28
C TYR A 53 17.31 17.12 35.01
N SER A 54 18.53 16.59 34.82
CA SER A 54 18.87 15.77 33.66
C SER A 54 18.09 14.46 33.62
N SER A 55 17.94 13.79 34.78
CA SER A 55 17.15 12.55 34.87
C SER A 55 15.64 12.78 34.69
N LEU A 56 15.12 13.92 35.14
CA LEU A 56 13.74 14.33 34.85
C LEU A 56 13.55 14.61 33.36
N LYS A 57 14.51 15.29 32.72
CA LYS A 57 14.46 15.58 31.28
C LYS A 57 14.55 14.31 30.42
N GLU A 58 15.46 13.38 30.73
CA GLU A 58 15.51 12.08 30.03
C GLU A 58 14.20 11.31 30.15
N ARG A 59 13.51 11.39 31.29
CA ARG A 59 12.20 10.76 31.48
C ARG A 59 11.10 11.47 30.69
N GLU A 60 11.11 12.79 30.64
CA GLU A 60 10.18 13.59 29.84
C GLU A 60 10.32 13.27 28.34
N ASP A 61 11.55 13.29 27.82
CA ASP A 61 11.83 12.93 26.42
C ASP A 61 11.39 11.48 26.10
N ALA A 62 11.60 10.54 27.04
CA ALA A 62 11.18 9.15 26.88
C ALA A 62 9.64 8.98 26.93
N LEU A 63 8.95 9.80 27.73
CA LEU A 63 7.48 9.82 27.77
C LEU A 63 6.91 10.42 26.48
N GLU A 64 7.47 11.52 25.98
CA GLU A 64 7.07 12.12 24.70
C GLU A 64 7.28 11.15 23.53
N ALA A 65 8.40 10.43 23.50
CA ALA A 65 8.64 9.39 22.49
C ALA A 65 7.62 8.25 22.59
N ARG A 66 7.24 7.83 23.80
CA ARG A 66 6.21 6.79 24.02
C ARG A 66 4.82 7.29 23.60
N GLU A 67 4.48 8.53 23.89
CA GLU A 67 3.23 9.17 23.50
C GLU A 67 3.11 9.22 21.98
N LYS A 68 4.16 9.67 21.26
CA LYS A 68 4.22 9.64 19.79
C LYS A 68 4.04 8.24 19.21
N VAL A 69 4.67 7.23 19.81
CA VAL A 69 4.49 5.83 19.37
C VAL A 69 3.07 5.33 19.65
N PHE A 70 2.46 5.73 20.76
CA PHE A 70 1.09 5.37 21.08
C PHE A 70 0.11 6.02 20.10
N GLU A 71 0.25 7.31 19.81
CA GLU A 71 -0.54 8.03 18.80
C GLU A 71 -0.40 7.39 17.41
N ALA A 72 0.82 7.05 17.00
CA ALA A 72 1.08 6.38 15.73
C ALA A 72 0.36 5.02 15.63
N LYS A 73 0.36 4.23 16.72
CA LYS A 73 -0.36 2.94 16.77
C LYS A 73 -1.88 3.12 16.74
N VAL A 74 -2.40 4.16 17.37
CA VAL A 74 -3.84 4.48 17.31
C VAL A 74 -4.25 4.85 15.89
N GLU A 75 -3.46 5.70 15.20
CA GLU A 75 -3.75 6.06 13.81
C GLU A 75 -3.57 4.86 12.86
N GLU A 76 -2.56 4.01 13.09
CA GLU A 76 -2.40 2.75 12.36
C GLU A 76 -3.66 1.87 12.47
N GLY A 77 -4.18 1.68 13.69
CA GLY A 77 -5.43 0.95 13.92
C GLY A 77 -6.63 1.56 13.17
N ARG A 78 -6.73 2.90 13.17
CA ARG A 78 -7.78 3.62 12.45
C ARG A 78 -7.68 3.44 10.92
N LEU A 79 -6.46 3.44 10.38
CA LEU A 79 -6.20 3.21 8.97
C LEU A 79 -6.54 1.77 8.57
N ILE A 80 -6.19 0.78 9.39
CA ILE A 80 -6.57 -0.62 9.18
C ILE A 80 -8.08 -0.77 9.13
N GLU A 81 -8.81 -0.19 10.09
CA GLU A 81 -10.28 -0.25 10.11
C GLU A 81 -10.89 0.40 8.86
N LYS A 82 -10.39 1.57 8.45
CA LYS A 82 -10.84 2.25 7.23
C LYS A 82 -10.54 1.40 5.99
N ASN A 83 -9.37 0.77 5.92
CA ASN A 83 -8.99 -0.10 4.80
C ASN A 83 -9.92 -1.31 4.70
N ASN A 84 -10.21 -1.97 5.84
CA ASN A 84 -11.16 -3.09 5.89
C ASN A 84 -12.56 -2.68 5.43
N LYS A 85 -13.04 -1.49 5.82
CA LYS A 85 -14.33 -0.95 5.34
C LYS A 85 -14.32 -0.70 3.84
N LEU A 86 -13.21 -0.20 3.30
CA LEU A 86 -13.07 0.02 1.86
C LEU A 86 -13.01 -1.30 1.09
N GLU A 87 -12.36 -2.33 1.64
CA GLU A 87 -12.34 -3.67 1.05
C GLU A 87 -13.75 -4.26 0.96
N VAL A 88 -14.53 -4.18 2.04
CA VAL A 88 -15.94 -4.64 2.05
C VAL A 88 -16.76 -3.88 0.99
N LYS A 89 -16.68 -2.55 0.96
CA LYS A 89 -17.39 -1.75 -0.06
C LYS A 89 -16.94 -2.09 -1.48
N SER A 90 -15.66 -2.36 -1.68
CA SER A 90 -15.15 -2.78 -2.99
C SER A 90 -15.73 -4.12 -3.40
N GLN A 91 -15.86 -5.07 -2.46
CA GLN A 91 -16.47 -6.37 -2.74
C GLN A 91 -17.97 -6.24 -3.06
N GLU A 92 -18.70 -5.40 -2.32
CA GLU A 92 -20.11 -5.07 -2.61
C GLU A 92 -20.26 -4.49 -4.01
N LEU A 93 -19.43 -3.50 -4.38
CA LEU A 93 -19.45 -2.90 -5.71
C LEU A 93 -19.15 -3.91 -6.83
N ILE A 94 -18.22 -4.84 -6.62
CA ILE A 94 -17.94 -5.90 -7.59
C ILE A 94 -19.17 -6.79 -7.79
N GLN A 95 -19.84 -7.18 -6.70
CA GLN A 95 -21.06 -7.98 -6.76
C GLN A 95 -22.20 -7.23 -7.46
N ASP A 96 -22.37 -5.94 -7.17
CA ASP A 96 -23.36 -5.10 -7.83
C ASP A 96 -23.11 -4.99 -9.33
N ILE A 97 -21.85 -4.81 -9.75
CA ILE A 97 -21.47 -4.76 -11.17
C ILE A 97 -21.76 -6.09 -11.86
N GLN A 98 -21.43 -7.22 -11.23
CA GLN A 98 -21.74 -8.55 -11.76
C GLN A 98 -23.25 -8.77 -11.88
N LYS A 99 -24.01 -8.34 -10.88
CA LYS A 99 -25.47 -8.42 -10.88
C LYS A 99 -26.08 -7.56 -11.98
N SER A 100 -25.72 -6.28 -12.08
CA SER A 100 -26.20 -5.39 -13.14
C SER A 100 -25.82 -5.89 -14.53
N THR A 101 -24.64 -6.50 -14.70
CA THR A 101 -24.24 -7.12 -15.97
C THR A 101 -25.15 -8.30 -16.32
N SER A 102 -25.49 -9.13 -15.34
CA SER A 102 -26.42 -10.25 -15.52
C SER A 102 -27.84 -9.77 -15.86
N GLU A 103 -28.32 -8.72 -15.20
CA GLU A 103 -29.61 -8.08 -15.52
C GLU A 103 -29.64 -7.51 -16.95
N ILE A 104 -28.54 -6.87 -17.40
CA ILE A 104 -28.40 -6.40 -18.79
C ILE A 104 -28.48 -7.54 -19.80
N LEU A 105 -27.89 -8.71 -19.49
CA LEU A 105 -27.97 -9.89 -20.35
C LEU A 105 -29.39 -10.48 -20.42
N LEU A 106 -30.12 -10.49 -19.30
CA LEU A 106 -31.53 -10.89 -19.29
C LEU A 106 -32.39 -9.92 -20.11
N LEU A 107 -32.18 -8.61 -19.95
CA LEU A 107 -32.87 -7.58 -20.74
C LEU A 107 -32.57 -7.71 -22.25
N LYS A 108 -31.34 -8.08 -22.63
CA LYS A 108 -31.01 -8.40 -24.03
C LYS A 108 -31.90 -9.52 -24.55
N GLU A 109 -32.04 -10.62 -23.80
CA GLU A 109 -32.88 -11.75 -24.19
C GLU A 109 -34.36 -11.36 -24.30
N GLU A 110 -34.87 -10.58 -23.35
CA GLU A 110 -36.24 -10.05 -23.39
C GLU A 110 -36.47 -9.14 -24.61
N ILE A 111 -35.53 -8.26 -24.93
CA ILE A 111 -35.60 -7.40 -26.12
C ILE A 111 -35.57 -8.24 -27.40
N THR A 112 -34.74 -9.28 -27.47
CA THR A 112 -34.74 -10.21 -28.62
C THR A 112 -36.11 -10.87 -28.80
N LYS A 113 -36.70 -11.41 -27.72
CA LYS A 113 -38.05 -12.01 -27.76
C LYS A 113 -39.12 -10.99 -28.18
N ALA A 114 -39.05 -9.76 -27.67
CA ALA A 114 -39.97 -8.70 -28.04
C ALA A 114 -39.82 -8.31 -29.52
N ASN A 115 -38.59 -8.24 -30.04
CA ASN A 115 -38.32 -7.97 -31.45
C ASN A 115 -38.87 -9.08 -32.35
N GLU A 116 -38.72 -10.35 -31.97
CA GLU A 116 -39.31 -11.49 -32.69
C GLU A 116 -40.84 -11.42 -32.75
N GLN A 117 -41.48 -11.05 -31.64
CA GLN A 117 -42.93 -10.85 -31.58
C GLN A 117 -43.39 -9.68 -32.45
N LEU A 118 -42.68 -8.55 -32.41
CA LEU A 118 -42.97 -7.39 -33.26
C LEU A 118 -42.88 -7.76 -34.75
N LEU A 119 -41.85 -8.52 -35.14
CA LEU A 119 -41.69 -8.98 -36.51
C LEU A 119 -42.81 -9.93 -36.93
N LYS A 120 -43.25 -10.82 -36.03
CA LYS A 120 -44.39 -11.71 -36.28
C LYS A 120 -45.68 -10.92 -36.51
N ILE A 121 -45.99 -9.96 -35.63
CA ILE A 121 -47.17 -9.10 -35.75
C ILE A 121 -47.10 -8.27 -37.05
N ALA A 122 -45.93 -7.73 -37.38
CA ALA A 122 -45.73 -7.00 -38.62
C ALA A 122 -46.05 -7.89 -39.84
N LYS A 123 -45.51 -9.11 -39.89
CA LYS A 123 -45.79 -10.08 -40.97
C LYS A 123 -47.27 -10.46 -41.09
N GLU A 124 -47.99 -10.54 -39.98
CA GLU A 124 -49.43 -10.85 -39.97
C GLU A 124 -50.31 -9.68 -40.43
N LYS A 125 -49.84 -8.44 -40.25
CA LYS A 125 -50.61 -7.21 -40.50
C LYS A 125 -50.21 -6.47 -41.78
N ASP A 126 -49.08 -6.83 -42.37
CA ASP A 126 -48.54 -6.14 -43.52
C ASP A 126 -49.13 -6.69 -44.82
N THR A 127 -50.02 -5.90 -45.42
CA THR A 127 -50.64 -6.19 -46.72
C THR A 127 -49.76 -5.76 -47.90
N ASP A 128 -48.76 -4.88 -47.67
CA ASP A 128 -48.09 -4.11 -48.72
C ASP A 128 -46.55 -4.29 -48.69
N GLY A 129 -46.00 -4.95 -47.66
CA GLY A 129 -44.55 -5.14 -47.44
C GLY A 129 -43.84 -3.95 -46.78
N THR A 130 -44.53 -2.82 -46.60
CA THR A 130 -43.93 -1.57 -46.10
C THR A 130 -43.78 -1.55 -44.58
N LEU A 131 -44.70 -2.18 -43.86
CA LEU A 131 -44.67 -2.24 -42.39
C LEU A 131 -43.54 -3.16 -41.92
N VAL A 132 -43.37 -4.33 -42.55
CA VAL A 132 -42.29 -5.26 -42.24
C VAL A 132 -40.93 -4.61 -42.46
N ALA A 133 -40.72 -3.94 -43.60
CA ALA A 133 -39.45 -3.25 -43.88
C ALA A 133 -39.13 -2.14 -42.86
N SER A 134 -40.15 -1.39 -42.41
CA SER A 134 -39.99 -0.36 -41.37
C SER A 134 -39.63 -0.98 -40.01
N VAL A 135 -40.33 -2.05 -39.63
CA VAL A 135 -40.10 -2.78 -38.38
C VAL A 135 -38.72 -3.45 -38.36
N GLU A 136 -38.29 -4.07 -39.47
CA GLU A 136 -36.96 -4.68 -39.61
C GLU A 136 -35.83 -3.65 -39.46
N LYS A 137 -36.01 -2.45 -40.03
CA LYS A 137 -35.06 -1.36 -39.89
C LYS A 137 -34.93 -0.91 -38.43
N GLU A 138 -36.04 -0.75 -37.73
CA GLU A 138 -36.05 -0.34 -36.32
C GLU A 138 -35.51 -1.44 -35.40
N ILE A 139 -35.86 -2.72 -35.64
CA ILE A 139 -35.29 -3.87 -34.92
C ILE A 139 -33.78 -3.93 -35.11
N SER A 140 -33.28 -3.70 -36.33
CA SER A 140 -31.83 -3.70 -36.61
C SER A 140 -31.12 -2.61 -35.78
N LYS A 141 -31.67 -1.40 -35.74
CA LYS A 141 -31.14 -0.30 -34.94
C LYS A 141 -31.14 -0.62 -33.44
N ARG A 142 -32.24 -1.18 -32.92
CA ARG A 142 -32.33 -1.60 -31.50
C ARG A 142 -31.34 -2.70 -31.17
N THR A 143 -31.17 -3.67 -32.07
CA THR A 143 -30.22 -4.78 -31.88
C THR A 143 -28.79 -4.26 -31.81
N GLU A 144 -28.42 -3.31 -32.67
CA GLU A 144 -27.11 -2.64 -32.61
C GLU A 144 -26.92 -1.89 -31.29
N GLN A 145 -27.91 -1.10 -30.86
CA GLN A 145 -27.86 -0.37 -29.60
C GLN A 145 -27.71 -1.29 -28.38
N VAL A 146 -28.51 -2.36 -28.31
CA VAL A 146 -28.43 -3.35 -27.24
C VAL A 146 -27.09 -4.07 -27.24
N THR A 147 -26.58 -4.43 -28.42
CA THR A 147 -25.26 -5.07 -28.54
C THR A 147 -24.16 -4.16 -27.99
N ASN A 148 -24.18 -2.86 -28.34
CA ASN A 148 -23.20 -1.89 -27.82
C ASN A 148 -23.28 -1.74 -26.29
N ILE A 149 -24.49 -1.72 -25.72
CA ILE A 149 -24.69 -1.63 -24.26
C ILE A 149 -24.14 -2.88 -23.57
N VAL A 150 -24.44 -4.07 -24.09
CA VAL A 150 -24.01 -5.36 -23.54
C VAL A 150 -22.49 -5.47 -23.58
N THR A 151 -21.88 -5.24 -24.75
CA THR A 151 -20.41 -5.29 -24.90
C THR A 151 -19.72 -4.30 -23.95
N SER A 152 -20.29 -3.10 -23.79
CA SER A 152 -19.77 -2.11 -22.84
C SER A 152 -19.90 -2.55 -21.37
N ALA A 153 -21.00 -3.21 -21.00
CA ALA A 153 -21.21 -3.72 -19.64
C ALA A 153 -20.26 -4.89 -19.34
N GLU A 154 -20.14 -5.84 -20.25
CA GLU A 154 -19.22 -6.98 -20.15
C GLU A 154 -17.77 -6.52 -20.02
N SER A 155 -17.35 -5.55 -20.85
CA SER A 155 -15.99 -4.99 -20.80
C SER A 155 -15.69 -4.34 -19.45
N ARG A 156 -16.64 -3.58 -18.89
CA ARG A 156 -16.50 -2.96 -17.57
C ARG A 156 -16.44 -4.00 -16.44
N ASN A 157 -17.29 -5.02 -16.51
CA ASN A 157 -17.28 -6.11 -15.53
C ASN A 157 -15.93 -6.85 -15.55
N LEU A 158 -15.41 -7.15 -16.74
CA LEU A 158 -14.10 -7.79 -16.91
C LEU A 158 -12.97 -6.92 -16.34
N GLU A 159 -12.97 -5.62 -16.65
CA GLU A 159 -11.96 -4.69 -16.11
C GLU A 159 -11.95 -4.68 -14.57
N VAL A 160 -13.12 -4.62 -13.95
CA VAL A 160 -13.26 -4.64 -12.49
C VAL A 160 -12.77 -5.97 -11.88
N GLN A 161 -13.10 -7.09 -12.53
CA GLN A 161 -12.62 -8.41 -12.10
C GLN A 161 -11.09 -8.52 -12.17
N ILE A 162 -10.50 -8.06 -13.27
CA ILE A 162 -9.05 -8.04 -13.47
C ILE A 162 -8.37 -7.17 -12.42
N GLN A 163 -8.88 -5.95 -12.18
CA GLN A 163 -8.32 -5.05 -11.17
C GLN A 163 -8.37 -5.68 -9.77
N ASN A 164 -9.45 -6.38 -9.44
CA ASN A 164 -9.58 -7.13 -8.19
C ASN A 164 -8.55 -8.27 -8.08
N LEU A 165 -8.30 -9.03 -9.15
CA LEU A 165 -7.25 -10.06 -9.19
C LEU A 165 -5.86 -9.44 -8.97
N VAL A 166 -5.57 -8.34 -9.66
CA VAL A 166 -4.30 -7.62 -9.50
C VAL A 166 -4.10 -7.17 -8.06
N TRP A 167 -5.15 -6.63 -7.42
CA TRP A 167 -5.07 -6.23 -6.01
C TRP A 167 -4.88 -7.41 -5.06
N LYS A 168 -5.56 -8.55 -5.32
CA LYS A 168 -5.42 -9.78 -4.54
C LYS A 168 -4.01 -10.38 -4.57
N MET A 169 -3.15 -9.98 -5.51
CA MET A 169 -1.73 -10.32 -5.46
C MET A 169 -1.01 -9.80 -4.21
N ASN A 170 -1.60 -8.86 -3.46
CA ASN A 170 -1.10 -8.39 -2.17
C ASN A 170 -1.95 -8.87 -0.97
N SER A 171 -2.81 -9.87 -1.13
CA SER A 171 -3.62 -10.38 -0.01
C SER A 171 -2.75 -10.96 1.10
N ASP A 172 -3.15 -10.71 2.35
CA ASP A 172 -2.56 -11.31 3.55
C ASP A 172 -2.75 -12.84 3.59
N VAL A 173 -3.79 -13.34 2.90
CA VAL A 173 -4.06 -14.78 2.79
C VAL A 173 -3.26 -15.35 1.63
N LYS A 174 -2.33 -16.26 1.94
CA LYS A 174 -1.41 -16.86 0.96
C LYS A 174 -2.15 -17.54 -0.20
N GLU A 175 -3.19 -18.30 0.09
CA GLU A 175 -3.96 -19.07 -0.89
C GLU A 175 -4.65 -18.13 -1.89
N LYS A 176 -5.30 -17.07 -1.41
CA LYS A 176 -5.93 -16.04 -2.27
C LYS A 176 -4.89 -15.37 -3.16
N ARG A 177 -3.72 -15.08 -2.60
CA ARG A 177 -2.63 -14.41 -3.29
C ARG A 177 -2.06 -15.25 -4.42
N LEU A 178 -1.83 -16.54 -4.18
CA LEU A 178 -1.31 -17.48 -5.18
C LEU A 178 -2.35 -17.80 -6.26
N ALA A 179 -3.62 -17.96 -5.87
CA ALA A 179 -4.71 -18.18 -6.82
C ALA A 179 -4.84 -17.00 -7.80
N ALA A 180 -4.82 -15.77 -7.29
CA ALA A 180 -4.90 -14.57 -8.13
C ALA A 180 -3.72 -14.46 -9.12
N VAL A 181 -2.50 -14.77 -8.68
CA VAL A 181 -1.32 -14.78 -9.58
C VAL A 181 -1.45 -15.87 -10.65
N ALA A 182 -1.89 -17.08 -10.27
CA ALA A 182 -2.08 -18.18 -11.21
C ALA A 182 -3.13 -17.83 -12.28
N GLU A 183 -4.30 -17.34 -11.85
CA GLU A 183 -5.39 -16.91 -12.74
C GLU A 183 -4.94 -15.79 -13.69
N LEU A 184 -4.21 -14.79 -13.18
CA LEU A 184 -3.66 -13.72 -14.01
C LEU A 184 -2.66 -14.25 -15.07
N ILE A 185 -1.85 -15.24 -14.73
CA ILE A 185 -0.87 -15.83 -15.67
C ILE A 185 -1.56 -16.75 -16.68
N GLU A 186 -2.57 -17.50 -16.27
CA GLU A 186 -3.28 -18.46 -17.13
C GLU A 186 -4.22 -17.75 -18.12
N ASP A 187 -5.07 -16.85 -17.59
CA ASP A 187 -6.21 -16.31 -18.33
C ASP A 187 -5.99 -14.86 -18.81
N HIS A 188 -5.02 -14.14 -18.22
CA HIS A 188 -4.86 -12.70 -18.43
C HIS A 188 -3.43 -12.25 -18.78
N LYS A 189 -2.54 -13.17 -19.15
CA LYS A 189 -1.16 -12.87 -19.55
C LYS A 189 -1.01 -11.93 -20.76
N GLU A 190 -2.05 -11.81 -21.59
CA GLU A 190 -2.09 -10.91 -22.75
C GLU A 190 -2.86 -9.61 -22.46
N ASN A 191 -3.48 -9.49 -21.29
CA ASN A 191 -4.42 -8.41 -21.00
C ASN A 191 -3.70 -7.12 -20.59
N GLN A 192 -3.78 -6.10 -21.44
CA GLN A 192 -3.11 -4.81 -21.19
C GLN A 192 -3.61 -4.07 -19.95
N ILE A 193 -4.89 -4.24 -19.56
CA ILE A 193 -5.43 -3.64 -18.34
C ILE A 193 -4.74 -4.27 -17.14
N ALA A 194 -4.66 -5.61 -17.10
CA ALA A 194 -4.00 -6.34 -16.03
C ALA A 194 -2.51 -5.92 -15.89
N ILE A 195 -1.80 -5.79 -17.02
CA ILE A 195 -0.40 -5.34 -17.05
C ILE A 195 -0.27 -3.89 -16.55
N SER A 196 -1.09 -2.98 -17.07
CA SER A 196 -1.09 -1.57 -16.65
C SER A 196 -1.38 -1.41 -15.15
N SER A 197 -2.36 -2.15 -14.63
CA SER A 197 -2.70 -2.15 -13.20
C SER A 197 -1.57 -2.72 -12.34
N ALA A 198 -0.92 -3.80 -12.78
CA ALA A 198 0.23 -4.37 -12.09
C ALA A 198 1.44 -3.42 -12.07
N ILE A 199 1.71 -2.69 -13.17
CA ILE A 199 2.75 -1.65 -13.20
C ILE A 199 2.43 -0.53 -12.20
N SER A 200 1.16 -0.13 -12.09
CA SER A 200 0.73 0.87 -11.10
C SER A 200 0.98 0.42 -9.66
N LEU A 201 0.93 -0.88 -9.35
CA LEU A 201 1.25 -1.40 -8.02
C LEU A 201 2.74 -1.32 -7.69
N ILE A 202 3.64 -1.46 -8.67
CA ILE A 202 5.09 -1.34 -8.46
C ILE A 202 5.61 0.10 -8.60
N THR A 203 4.71 1.05 -8.84
CA THR A 203 5.02 2.48 -8.88
C THR A 203 4.82 3.10 -7.49
N MET A 204 5.59 4.15 -7.17
CA MET A 204 5.44 4.87 -5.90
C MET A 204 4.19 5.75 -5.93
N PRO A 205 3.44 5.89 -4.82
CA PRO A 205 3.72 5.33 -3.49
C PRO A 205 3.21 3.90 -3.26
N GLN A 206 2.47 3.30 -4.20
CA GLN A 206 1.79 2.01 -4.02
C GLN A 206 2.76 0.87 -3.68
N LEU A 207 3.96 0.88 -4.25
CA LEU A 207 4.97 -0.13 -3.95
C LEU A 207 5.28 -0.23 -2.44
N GLU A 208 5.30 0.89 -1.71
CA GLU A 208 5.60 0.91 -0.28
C GLU A 208 4.52 0.23 0.54
N THR A 209 3.27 0.28 0.08
CA THR A 209 2.12 -0.33 0.78
C THR A 209 2.00 -1.83 0.53
N LEU A 210 2.74 -2.37 -0.46
CA LEU A 210 2.78 -3.80 -0.72
C LEU A 210 3.62 -4.55 0.32
N SER A 211 3.10 -5.72 0.73
CA SER A 211 3.88 -6.72 1.47
C SER A 211 5.05 -7.23 0.62
N SER A 212 6.10 -7.75 1.26
CA SER A 212 7.26 -8.32 0.52
C SER A 212 6.84 -9.43 -0.45
N SER A 213 5.88 -10.27 -0.05
CA SER A 213 5.31 -11.30 -0.94
C SER A 213 4.48 -10.69 -2.07
N GLY A 214 3.71 -9.64 -1.78
CA GLY A 214 2.92 -8.92 -2.79
C GLY A 214 3.79 -8.30 -3.87
N ARG A 215 4.88 -7.62 -3.48
CA ARG A 215 5.87 -7.08 -4.42
C ARG A 215 6.40 -8.16 -5.36
N ILE A 216 6.90 -9.27 -4.80
CA ILE A 216 7.42 -10.40 -5.58
C ILE A 216 6.36 -10.92 -6.55
N ASN A 217 5.13 -11.12 -6.08
CA ASN A 217 4.04 -11.64 -6.89
C ASN A 217 3.69 -10.75 -8.08
N VAL A 218 3.71 -9.42 -7.90
CA VAL A 218 3.48 -8.50 -9.02
C VAL A 218 4.56 -8.65 -10.08
N PHE A 219 5.84 -8.75 -9.69
CA PHE A 219 6.93 -9.01 -10.64
C PHE A 219 6.83 -10.38 -11.29
N VAL A 220 6.44 -11.42 -10.53
CA VAL A 220 6.19 -12.77 -11.07
C VAL A 220 5.10 -12.74 -12.13
N TYR A 221 3.99 -12.05 -11.89
CA TYR A 221 2.96 -11.88 -12.91
C TYR A 221 3.52 -11.14 -14.14
N LEU A 222 4.11 -9.96 -13.94
CA LEU A 222 4.62 -9.12 -15.04
C LEU A 222 5.63 -9.86 -15.93
N ARG A 223 6.51 -10.70 -15.38
CA ARG A 223 7.48 -11.46 -16.18
C ARG A 223 6.88 -12.65 -16.95
N ASN A 224 5.67 -13.09 -16.60
CA ASN A 224 4.98 -14.19 -17.28
C ASN A 224 3.91 -13.68 -18.26
N THR A 225 3.86 -12.37 -18.51
CA THR A 225 2.98 -11.78 -19.52
C THR A 225 3.52 -12.02 -20.93
N GLU A 226 2.63 -12.09 -21.92
CA GLU A 226 3.01 -12.35 -23.30
C GLU A 226 3.73 -11.15 -23.91
N GLN A 227 4.76 -11.42 -24.69
CA GLN A 227 5.64 -10.37 -25.25
C GLN A 227 4.88 -9.37 -26.15
N SER A 228 3.89 -9.84 -26.88
CA SER A 228 3.04 -9.05 -27.79
C SER A 228 2.11 -8.07 -27.06
N SER A 229 1.84 -8.30 -25.77
CA SER A 229 0.94 -7.46 -24.97
C SER A 229 1.61 -6.15 -24.48
N TRP A 230 2.94 -6.07 -24.56
CA TRP A 230 3.72 -4.91 -24.16
C TRP A 230 3.82 -3.85 -25.27
N ASN A 231 2.97 -2.83 -25.19
CA ASN A 231 3.11 -1.62 -26.00
C ASN A 231 4.22 -0.69 -25.45
N GLU A 232 4.61 0.31 -26.24
CA GLU A 232 5.71 1.22 -25.90
C GLU A 232 5.48 2.00 -24.59
N ASP A 233 4.25 2.44 -24.33
CA ASP A 233 3.89 3.16 -23.11
C ASP A 233 4.06 2.28 -21.86
N LEU A 234 3.52 1.04 -21.91
CA LEU A 234 3.63 0.09 -20.79
C LEU A 234 5.08 -0.27 -20.52
N ARG A 235 5.90 -0.46 -21.55
CA ARG A 235 7.33 -0.74 -21.39
C ARG A 235 8.05 0.42 -20.70
N LYS A 236 7.83 1.65 -21.18
CA LYS A 236 8.43 2.84 -20.60
C LYS A 236 8.03 3.01 -19.13
N ARG A 237 6.75 2.87 -18.82
CA ARG A 237 6.24 2.95 -17.44
C ARG A 237 6.86 1.88 -16.53
N ALA A 238 7.00 0.65 -17.02
CA ALA A 238 7.66 -0.41 -16.26
C ALA A 238 9.16 -0.14 -16.04
N GLN A 239 9.86 0.35 -17.07
CA GLN A 239 11.28 0.75 -16.97
C GLN A 239 11.48 1.90 -15.97
N ASP A 240 10.63 2.91 -16.02
CA ASP A 240 10.66 4.06 -15.09
C ASP A 240 10.42 3.61 -13.64
N ALA A 241 9.46 2.70 -13.43
CA ALA A 241 9.21 2.11 -12.12
C ALA A 241 10.42 1.32 -11.60
N ILE A 242 11.02 0.45 -12.43
CA ILE A 242 12.22 -0.31 -12.07
C ILE A 242 13.41 0.61 -11.76
N HIS A 243 13.61 1.65 -12.57
CA HIS A 243 14.67 2.63 -12.34
C HIS A 243 14.51 3.31 -10.99
N THR A 244 13.28 3.72 -10.66
CA THR A 244 12.94 4.35 -9.38
C THR A 244 13.22 3.41 -8.20
N ILE A 245 12.81 2.13 -8.31
CA ILE A 245 13.07 1.10 -7.30
C ILE A 245 14.56 0.94 -7.03
N LYS A 246 15.37 0.82 -8.08
CA LYS A 246 16.82 0.68 -7.97
C LYS A 246 17.46 1.92 -7.33
N LYS A 247 17.04 3.11 -7.75
CA LYS A 247 17.50 4.37 -7.15
C LYS A 247 17.21 4.40 -5.64
N MET A 248 15.99 4.08 -5.22
CA MET A 248 15.62 4.06 -3.80
C MET A 248 16.36 2.99 -3.00
N THR A 249 16.63 1.84 -3.63
CA THR A 249 17.44 0.77 -3.02
C THR A 249 18.87 1.23 -2.77
N ASN A 250 19.50 1.88 -3.76
CA ASN A 250 20.85 2.44 -3.63
C ASN A 250 20.92 3.55 -2.56
N GLU A 251 19.86 4.37 -2.46
CA GLU A 251 19.72 5.39 -1.43
C GLU A 251 19.37 4.83 -0.04
N ARG A 252 19.26 3.49 0.12
CA ARG A 252 18.85 2.79 1.34
C ARG A 252 17.47 3.21 1.88
N LYS A 253 16.61 3.75 1.00
CA LYS A 253 15.23 4.14 1.31
C LYS A 253 14.24 3.00 1.10
N LEU A 254 14.63 2.00 0.31
CA LEU A 254 13.84 0.80 0.07
C LEU A 254 14.73 -0.43 0.26
N ASN A 255 14.32 -1.36 1.12
CA ASN A 255 15.00 -2.64 1.26
C ASN A 255 14.31 -3.67 0.36
N ILE A 256 15.05 -4.21 -0.61
CA ILE A 256 14.60 -5.30 -1.49
C ILE A 256 15.46 -6.53 -1.22
N GLY A 257 14.80 -7.69 -1.05
CA GLY A 257 15.51 -8.95 -0.84
C GLY A 257 16.04 -9.54 -2.15
N PRO A 258 16.94 -10.56 -2.08
CA PRO A 258 17.54 -11.17 -3.27
C PRO A 258 16.52 -11.75 -4.25
N GLN A 259 15.39 -12.24 -3.73
CA GLN A 259 14.29 -12.75 -4.55
C GLN A 259 13.68 -11.65 -5.41
N MET A 260 13.39 -10.49 -4.83
CA MET A 260 12.81 -9.37 -5.56
C MET A 260 13.81 -8.79 -6.58
N GLU A 261 15.09 -8.70 -6.23
CA GLU A 261 16.14 -8.32 -7.19
C GLU A 261 16.20 -9.27 -8.39
N GLY A 262 16.14 -10.58 -8.14
CA GLY A 262 16.13 -11.59 -9.20
C GLY A 262 14.92 -11.45 -10.13
N GLU A 263 13.75 -11.16 -9.60
CA GLU A 263 12.53 -10.96 -10.39
C GLU A 263 12.56 -9.64 -11.19
N ILE A 264 13.10 -8.56 -10.61
CA ILE A 264 13.34 -7.30 -11.34
C ILE A 264 14.27 -7.54 -12.52
N HIS A 265 15.38 -8.26 -12.31
CA HIS A 265 16.35 -8.53 -13.36
C HIS A 265 15.73 -9.31 -14.53
N LYS A 266 14.96 -10.35 -14.24
CA LYS A 266 14.24 -11.13 -15.27
C LYS A 266 13.26 -10.27 -16.06
N LEU A 267 12.52 -9.39 -15.38
CA LEU A 267 11.59 -8.47 -16.06
C LEU A 267 12.36 -7.50 -16.96
N GLU A 268 13.48 -6.94 -16.52
CA GLU A 268 14.32 -6.07 -17.35
C GLU A 268 14.84 -6.77 -18.62
N GLU A 269 15.21 -8.05 -18.53
CA GLU A 269 15.65 -8.81 -19.70
C GLU A 269 14.53 -8.95 -20.74
N ILE A 270 13.29 -9.19 -20.30
CA ILE A 270 12.11 -9.25 -21.17
C ILE A 270 11.88 -7.88 -21.83
N LEU A 271 11.96 -6.80 -21.06
CA LEU A 271 11.75 -5.45 -21.58
C LEU A 271 12.83 -5.02 -22.59
N LYS A 272 14.08 -5.49 -22.43
CA LYS A 272 15.22 -5.17 -23.31
C LYS A 272 15.28 -5.99 -24.60
N LYS A 273 14.81 -7.23 -24.61
CA LYS A 273 14.80 -8.07 -25.83
C LYS A 273 13.92 -7.50 -26.95
N ASN A 274 13.15 -6.45 -26.66
CA ASN A 274 12.07 -5.95 -27.51
C ASN A 274 12.24 -4.50 -27.96
N SER A 275 13.33 -3.84 -27.56
CA SER A 275 13.77 -2.51 -28.04
C SER A 275 14.75 -2.66 -29.18
#